data_AF-E2AH66-F1
#
_entry.id   AF-E2AH66-F1
#
_cell.length_a   1.000
_cell.length_b   1.000
_cell.length_c   1.000
_cell.angle_alpha   90.00
_cell.angle_beta   90.00
_cell.angle_gamma   90.00
#
_symmetry.space_group_name_H-M   'P 1'
#
loop_
_entity.id
_entity.type
_entity.pdbx_description
1 polymer ?
#
loop_
_entity_poly.entity_id
_entity_poly.type
_entity_poly.pdbx_seq_one_letter_code
_entity_poly.pdbx_strand_id
1 'polypeptide(L)'
;MAAAGFYVIGDNNEPDLVECFICGKQLDGWEAHDDPWNEHVKHQSSCPFVKLNKQDESEWTVHEMYELYKKYEIKKYVSLSTCELYVSFNYQYICFIFTS
;
A
#
# COMPACT_ATOMS: atom_id res chain seq x y z
N MET A 1 3.01 6.46 13.59
CA MET A 1 3.11 5.64 12.36
C MET A 1 1.87 4.77 12.16
N ALA A 2 1.51 3.88 13.11
CA ALA A 2 0.36 2.97 12.97
C ALA A 2 -0.98 3.67 12.72
N ALA A 3 -1.27 4.77 13.43
CA ALA A 3 -2.51 5.56 13.22
C ALA A 3 -2.61 6.18 11.82
N ALA A 4 -1.47 6.37 11.13
CA ALA A 4 -1.44 6.80 9.73
C ALA A 4 -1.51 5.63 8.73
N GLY A 5 -1.73 4.41 9.24
CA GLY A 5 -1.88 3.20 8.44
C GLY A 5 -0.55 2.61 7.96
N PHE A 6 0.56 2.94 8.61
CA PHE A 6 1.88 2.39 8.30
C PHE A 6 2.24 1.21 9.20
N TYR A 7 2.82 0.17 8.61
CA TYR A 7 3.49 -0.94 9.30
C TYR A 7 4.93 -1.09 8.82
N VAL A 8 5.83 -1.53 9.68
CA VAL A 8 7.25 -1.68 9.37
C VAL A 8 7.46 -2.88 8.46
N ILE A 9 8.22 -2.70 7.39
CA ILE A 9 8.67 -3.77 6.47
C ILE A 9 10.19 -3.80 6.30
N GLY A 10 10.89 -2.84 6.91
CA GLY A 10 12.33 -2.68 6.82
C GLY A 10 13.14 -3.89 7.26
N ASP A 11 14.30 -4.04 6.62
CA ASP A 11 15.32 -5.02 6.98
C ASP A 11 16.52 -4.33 7.68
N ASN A 12 17.67 -5.02 7.78
CA ASN A 12 18.86 -4.46 8.42
C ASN A 12 19.47 -3.26 7.67
N ASN A 13 19.18 -3.10 6.37
CA ASN A 13 19.71 -2.01 5.55
C ASN A 13 18.81 -0.77 5.62
N GLU A 14 17.50 -0.96 5.74
CA GLU A 14 16.48 0.11 5.80
C GLU A 14 15.56 -0.11 7.02
N PRO A 15 16.05 0.10 8.25
CA PRO A 15 15.35 -0.31 9.48
C PRO A 15 14.07 0.47 9.77
N ASP A 16 13.89 1.62 9.15
CA ASP A 16 12.74 2.52 9.30
C ASP A 16 11.80 2.52 8.09
N LEU A 17 12.00 1.61 7.13
CA LEU A 17 11.10 1.46 6.00
C LEU A 17 9.73 0.96 6.46
N VAL A 18 8.70 1.74 6.14
CA VAL A 18 7.30 1.42 6.43
C VAL A 18 6.45 1.39 5.17
N GLU A 19 5.39 0.57 5.17
CA GLU A 19 4.42 0.50 4.08
C GLU A 19 3.00 0.78 4.59
N CYS A 20 2.19 1.48 3.79
CA CYS A 20 0.77 1.64 4.08
C CYS A 20 -0.04 0.38 3.71
N PHE A 21 -0.85 -0.14 4.64
CA PHE A 21 -1.67 -1.34 4.39
C PHE A 21 -2.68 -1.15 3.25
N ILE A 22 -3.25 0.04 3.07
CA ILE A 22 -4.26 0.30 2.03
C ILE A 22 -3.64 0.65 0.67
N CYS A 23 -2.80 1.67 0.60
CA CYS A 23 -2.28 2.15 -0.69
C CYS A 23 -0.96 1.49 -1.09
N GLY A 24 -0.25 0.84 -0.17
CA GLY A 24 1.07 0.26 -0.42
C GLY A 24 2.19 1.27 -0.62
N LYS A 25 1.98 2.54 -0.29
CA LYS A 25 3.04 3.52 -0.35
C LYS A 25 4.09 3.18 0.72
N GLN A 26 5.33 3.02 0.26
CA GLN A 26 6.50 2.85 1.11
C GLN A 26 7.17 4.21 1.36
N LEU A 27 7.63 4.41 2.59
CA LEU A 27 8.36 5.59 3.05
C LEU A 27 9.48 5.16 4.00
N ASP A 28 10.65 5.77 3.85
CA ASP A 28 11.88 5.59 4.61
C ASP A 28 12.47 6.97 4.99
N GLY A 29 13.54 6.98 5.78
CA GLY A 29 14.27 8.19 6.15
C GLY A 29 13.50 9.08 7.14
N TRP A 30 12.81 8.47 8.10
CA TRP A 30 11.96 9.18 9.05
C TRP A 30 12.77 10.00 10.06
N GLU A 31 12.39 11.26 10.24
CA GLU A 31 12.93 12.12 11.27
C GLU A 31 12.00 12.18 12.50
N ALA A 32 12.56 12.47 13.67
CA ALA A 32 11.80 12.47 14.93
C ALA A 32 10.66 13.51 14.98
N HIS A 33 10.67 14.47 14.08
CA HIS A 33 9.69 15.56 14.00
C HIS A 33 8.66 15.37 12.88
N ASP A 34 8.78 14.31 12.08
CA ASP A 34 7.84 14.02 11.02
C ASP A 34 6.49 13.56 11.59
N ASP A 35 5.42 14.14 11.06
CA ASP A 35 4.08 13.65 11.35
C ASP A 35 3.68 12.58 10.31
N PRO A 36 3.46 11.32 10.72
CA PRO A 36 3.20 10.24 9.79
C PRO A 36 1.94 10.44 8.94
N TRP A 37 0.92 11.13 9.47
CA TRP A 37 -0.29 11.40 8.70
C TRP A 37 -0.02 12.42 7.61
N ASN A 38 0.63 13.54 7.95
CA ASN A 38 1.00 14.57 6.99
C ASN A 38 1.91 14.02 5.89
N GLU A 39 2.89 13.19 6.24
CA GLU A 39 3.75 12.54 5.23
C GLU A 39 2.97 11.55 4.36
N HIS A 40 1.97 10.86 4.89
CA HIS A 40 1.05 10.04 4.08
C HIS A 40 0.23 10.90 3.11
N VAL A 41 -0.36 12.00 3.58
CA VAL A 41 -1.15 12.90 2.72
C VAL A 41 -0.29 13.53 1.63
N LYS A 42 0.92 13.99 1.98
CA LYS A 42 1.88 14.61 1.08
C LYS A 42 2.35 13.67 -0.02
N HIS A 43 2.69 12.43 0.34
CA HIS A 43 3.24 11.45 -0.60
C HIS A 43 2.19 10.60 -1.33
N GLN A 44 0.97 10.49 -0.78
CA GLN A 44 -0.11 9.70 -1.36
C GLN A 44 -1.51 10.22 -0.96
N SER A 45 -1.84 11.44 -1.40
CA SER A 45 -3.15 12.06 -1.18
C SER A 45 -4.32 11.29 -1.79
N SER A 46 -4.07 10.42 -2.77
CA SER A 46 -5.11 9.61 -3.41
C SER A 46 -5.52 8.37 -2.61
N CYS A 47 -4.80 8.06 -1.52
CA CYS A 47 -5.03 6.91 -0.68
C CYS A 47 -6.48 6.89 -0.15
N PRO A 48 -7.21 5.77 -0.30
CA PRO A 48 -8.56 5.63 0.24
C PRO A 48 -8.65 5.90 1.75
N PHE A 49 -7.62 5.51 2.51
CA PHE A 49 -7.55 5.78 3.94
C PHE A 49 -7.39 7.27 4.25
N VAL A 50 -6.50 7.96 3.52
CA VAL A 50 -6.33 9.42 3.63
C VAL A 50 -7.62 10.16 3.26
N LYS A 51 -8.32 9.72 2.20
CA LYS A 51 -9.59 10.31 1.77
C LYS A 51 -10.71 10.14 2.79
N LEU A 52 -10.68 9.07 3.57
CA LEU A 52 -11.63 8.86 4.66
C LEU A 52 -11.43 9.89 5.78
N ASN A 53 -10.19 10.36 5.96
CA ASN A 53 -9.81 11.37 6.95
C ASN A 53 -10.25 11.05 8.39
N LYS A 54 -10.31 9.76 8.73
CA LYS A 54 -10.63 9.25 10.06
C LYS A 54 -9.48 8.37 10.55
N GLN A 55 -8.61 8.94 11.37
CA GLN A 55 -7.47 8.21 11.96
C GLN A 55 -7.91 7.29 13.10
N ASP A 56 -9.00 7.65 13.78
CA ASP A 56 -9.56 6.87 14.87
C ASP A 56 -10.51 5.79 14.33
N GLU A 57 -10.18 4.52 14.62
CA GLU A 57 -10.96 3.35 14.24
C GLU A 57 -12.37 3.35 14.86
N SER A 58 -12.56 4.03 15.99
CA SER A 58 -13.87 4.11 16.66
C SER A 58 -14.88 4.96 15.89
N GLU A 59 -14.41 5.84 14.99
CA GLU A 59 -15.26 6.68 14.14
C GLU A 59 -15.70 5.98 12.84
N TRP A 60 -15.24 4.76 12.60
CA TRP A 60 -15.50 4.06 11.35
C TRP A 60 -16.87 3.41 11.36
N THR A 61 -17.60 3.59 10.27
CA THR A 61 -18.79 2.80 9.97
C THR A 61 -18.41 1.46 9.36
N VAL A 62 -19.29 0.47 9.49
CA VAL A 62 -19.12 -0.84 8.83
C VAL A 62 -18.96 -0.69 7.31
N HIS A 63 -19.64 0.29 6.70
CA HIS A 63 -19.54 0.55 5.27
C HIS A 63 -18.14 1.05 4.89
N GLU A 64 -17.59 2.02 5.61
CA GLU A 64 -16.24 2.55 5.36
C GLU A 64 -15.17 1.46 5.55
N MET A 65 -15.30 0.66 6.61
CA MET A 65 -14.44 -0.50 6.85
C MET A 65 -14.49 -1.48 5.67
N TYR A 66 -15.69 -1.82 5.19
CA TYR A 66 -15.87 -2.73 4.06
C TYR A 66 -15.25 -2.20 2.76
N GLU A 67 -15.40 -0.91 2.48
CA GLU A 67 -14.81 -0.29 1.30
C GLU A 67 -13.27 -0.29 1.35
N LEU A 68 -12.68 -0.06 2.53
CA LEU A 68 -11.24 -0.18 2.73
C LEU A 68 -10.78 -1.64 2.55
N TYR A 69 -11.50 -2.61 3.13
CA TYR A 69 -11.18 -4.03 3.01
C TYR A 69 -11.22 -4.50 1.56
N LYS A 70 -12.25 -4.13 0.80
CA LYS A 70 -12.35 -4.46 -0.63
C LYS A 70 -11.16 -3.94 -1.43
N LYS A 71 -10.69 -2.71 -1.13
CA LYS A 71 -9.51 -2.15 -1.79
C LYS A 71 -8.22 -2.86 -1.39
N TYR A 72 -8.10 -3.25 -0.13
CA TYR A 72 -6.99 -4.07 0.36
C TYR A 72 -6.94 -5.43 -0.36
N GLU A 73 -8.08 -6.11 -0.48
CA GLU A 73 -8.15 -7.38 -1.21
C GLU A 73 -7.77 -7.20 -2.68
N ILE A 74 -8.33 -6.21 -3.36
CA ILE A 74 -8.00 -5.92 -4.77
C ILE A 74 -6.48 -5.69 -4.91
N LYS A 75 -5.86 -4.89 -4.05
CA LYS A 75 -4.40 -4.69 -4.04
C LYS A 75 -3.66 -6.01 -3.90
N LYS A 76 -4.10 -6.89 -2.98
CA LYS A 76 -3.50 -8.21 -2.76
C LYS A 76 -3.58 -9.07 -4.03
N TYR A 77 -4.74 -9.20 -4.65
CA TYR A 77 -4.91 -9.99 -5.87
C TYR A 77 -4.15 -9.39 -7.06
N VAL A 78 -4.13 -8.06 -7.21
CA VAL A 78 -3.33 -7.39 -8.25
C VAL A 78 -1.85 -7.67 -8.02
N SER A 79 -1.34 -7.54 -6.79
CA SER A 79 0.07 -7.79 -6.48
C SER A 79 0.50 -9.23 -6.79
N LEU A 80 -0.37 -10.20 -6.49
CA LEU A 80 -0.16 -11.61 -6.81
C LEU A 80 -0.16 -11.83 -8.33
N SER A 81 -1.12 -11.24 -9.06
CA SER A 81 -1.19 -11.36 -10.53
C SER A 81 -0.01 -10.71 -11.24
N THR A 82 0.48 -9.56 -10.75
CA THR A 82 1.69 -8.93 -11.31
C THR A 82 2.94 -9.74 -11.01
N CYS A 83 3.00 -10.42 -9.86
CA CYS A 83 4.12 -11.29 -9.51
C CYS A 83 4.11 -12.58 -10.36
N GLU A 84 2.94 -13.17 -10.60
CA GLU A 84 2.79 -14.32 -11.52
C GLU A 84 3.17 -13.94 -12.95
N LEU A 85 2.74 -12.77 -13.42
CA LEU A 85 3.18 -12.23 -14.71
C LEU A 85 4.70 -11.99 -14.71
N TYR A 86 5.29 -11.40 -13.66
CA TYR A 86 6.73 -11.16 -13.57
C TYR A 86 7.56 -12.44 -13.53
N VAL A 87 7.07 -13.50 -12.88
CA VAL A 87 7.66 -14.85 -12.95
C VAL A 87 7.54 -15.40 -14.37
N SER A 88 6.39 -15.23 -15.03
CA SER A 88 6.23 -15.66 -16.44
C SER A 88 7.10 -14.86 -17.43
N PHE A 89 7.40 -13.60 -17.14
CA PHE A 89 8.25 -12.74 -17.97
C PHE A 89 9.76 -12.90 -17.70
N ASN A 90 10.16 -13.44 -16.54
CA ASN A 90 11.58 -13.66 -16.20
C ASN A 90 12.09 -15.09 -16.49
N TYR A 91 11.21 -16.04 -16.82
CA TYR A 91 11.61 -17.32 -17.41
C TYR A 91 11.57 -17.23 -18.96
N GLN A 92 12.63 -16.66 -19.55
CA GLN A 92 13.22 -17.03 -20.85
C GLN A 92 12.23 -17.49 -21.96
N TYR A 93 11.79 -16.56 -22.84
CA TYR A 93 11.09 -16.77 -24.12
C TYR A 93 9.74 -17.50 -24.11
N ILE A 94 8.66 -16.84 -24.56
CA ILE A 94 7.59 -17.45 -25.39
C ILE A 94 6.97 -16.38 -26.29
N CYS A 95 6.78 -16.77 -27.55
CA CYS A 95 6.28 -16.02 -28.69
C CYS A 95 5.01 -15.19 -28.44
N PHE A 96 4.93 -14.08 -29.20
CA PHE A 96 3.74 -13.60 -29.90
C PHE A 96 2.52 -14.52 -29.75
N ILE A 97 1.50 -14.12 -28.99
CA ILE A 97 0.09 -14.11 -29.43
C ILE A 97 -0.66 -13.05 -28.58
N PHE A 98 -0.96 -11.90 -29.16
CA PHE A 98 -2.31 -11.34 -29.03
C PHE A 98 -2.81 -11.08 -30.45
N THR A 99 -3.79 -11.90 -30.81
CA THR A 99 -4.62 -11.82 -32.00
C THR A 99 -5.31 -10.46 -32.11
N SER A 100 -5.21 -9.84 -33.27
CA SER A 100 -6.36 -9.41 -34.07
C SER A 100 -5.99 -9.44 -35.54
#